data_AF-A0A8C7G5L6-F1
#
_entry.id   AF-A0A8C7G5L6-F1
#
_cell.length_a   1.000
_cell.length_b   1.000
_cell.length_c   1.000
_cell.angle_alpha   90.00
_cell.angle_beta   90.00
_cell.angle_gamma   90.00
#
_symmetry.space_group_name_H-M   'P 1'
#
loop_
_entity.id
_entity.type
_entity.pdbx_description
1 polymer ?
#
loop_
_entity_poly.entity_id
_entity_poly.type
_entity_poly.pdbx_seq_one_letter_code
_entity_poly.pdbx_strand_id
1 'polypeptide(L)'
;MLNLTLTLTTRLTLCLTTLLTLCLTTLLTLCLTTLLTLCLNHIMFMIFYNIANFDFSCGNTVGGLQNMNFHDLKKSGHKYGLLILFDCHLAPPYGDIMKVETSGASWRTAKADGGNDEGVLASHIMAEHDRAAMDKYKRLIMKVAKRNEVDPAVICGIISRESRAGTGLDKHGRGDNGKAFGLMQIDTTPAPSGGGHTPKGEWNSEEHLQQGGIAAYNKGDEVEVDTHTTGVDYSNDVVARAQWFYNHGYRETSK
;
A
#
# COMPACT_ATOMS: atom_id res chain seq x y z
N MET A 1 -9.73 53.51 65.07
CA MET A 1 -10.52 52.44 64.42
C MET A 1 -10.06 52.14 62.99
N LEU A 2 -9.76 53.14 62.14
CA LEU A 2 -9.39 52.93 60.72
C LEU A 2 -8.17 52.02 60.45
N ASN A 3 -7.09 52.14 61.23
CA ASN A 3 -5.87 51.35 61.03
C ASN A 3 -6.04 49.85 61.35
N LEU A 4 -6.92 49.51 62.30
CA LEU A 4 -7.16 48.12 62.70
C LEU A 4 -8.00 47.39 61.64
N THR A 5 -9.04 48.04 61.12
CA THR A 5 -9.85 47.49 60.02
C THR A 5 -9.03 47.31 58.74
N LEU A 6 -8.20 48.29 58.35
CA LEU A 6 -7.35 48.16 57.17
C LEU A 6 -6.35 47.00 57.29
N THR A 7 -5.72 46.84 58.46
CA THR A 7 -4.76 45.75 58.72
C THR A 7 -5.43 44.38 58.74
N LEU A 8 -6.65 44.28 59.29
CA LEU A 8 -7.41 43.04 59.30
C LEU A 8 -7.88 42.65 57.90
N THR A 9 -8.43 43.59 57.14
CA THR A 9 -8.88 43.34 55.76
C THR A 9 -7.73 42.92 54.86
N THR A 10 -6.59 43.63 54.90
CA THR A 10 -5.42 43.29 54.08
C THR A 10 -4.83 41.91 54.40
N ARG A 11 -4.72 41.55 55.70
CA ARG A 11 -4.24 40.23 56.12
C ARG A 11 -5.23 39.12 55.75
N LEU A 12 -6.53 39.37 55.89
CA LEU A 12 -7.57 38.40 55.53
C LEU A 12 -7.62 38.19 54.01
N THR A 13 -7.55 39.26 53.23
CA THR A 13 -7.50 39.16 51.75
C THR A 13 -6.26 38.44 51.30
N LEU A 14 -5.06 38.76 51.83
CA LEU A 14 -3.83 38.06 51.47
C LEU A 14 -3.87 36.58 51.85
N CYS A 15 -4.40 36.25 53.03
CA CYS A 15 -4.54 34.86 53.48
C CYS A 15 -5.52 34.09 52.58
N LEU A 16 -6.67 34.69 52.26
CA LEU A 16 -7.68 34.03 51.46
C LEU A 16 -7.22 33.86 50.00
N THR A 17 -6.59 34.87 49.41
CA THR A 17 -6.06 34.75 48.04
C THR A 17 -4.92 33.74 47.98
N THR A 18 -3.95 33.79 48.90
CA THR A 18 -2.84 32.82 48.90
C THR A 18 -3.30 31.39 49.14
N LEU A 19 -4.23 31.16 50.08
CA LEU A 19 -4.79 29.84 50.34
C LEU A 19 -5.59 29.32 49.14
N LEU A 20 -6.41 30.18 48.52
CA LEU A 20 -7.21 29.81 47.35
C LEU A 20 -6.31 29.52 46.16
N THR A 21 -5.32 30.37 45.87
CA THR A 21 -4.38 30.16 44.77
C THR A 21 -3.55 28.91 44.98
N LEU A 22 -3.03 28.67 46.19
CA LEU A 22 -2.26 27.46 46.50
C LEU A 22 -3.14 26.20 46.33
N CYS A 23 -4.35 26.20 46.88
CA CYS A 23 -5.27 25.08 46.77
C CYS A 23 -5.66 24.80 45.31
N LEU A 24 -6.06 25.83 44.56
CA LEU A 24 -6.53 25.67 43.19
C LEU A 24 -5.39 25.26 42.26
N THR A 25 -4.22 25.87 42.38
CA THR A 25 -3.06 25.54 41.53
C THR A 25 -2.54 24.13 41.82
N THR A 26 -2.29 23.80 43.09
CA THR A 26 -1.76 22.47 43.46
C THR A 26 -2.73 21.36 43.10
N LEU A 27 -4.03 21.50 43.39
CA LEU A 27 -5.03 20.48 43.11
C LEU A 27 -5.27 20.31 41.61
N LEU A 28 -5.36 21.40 40.82
CA LEU A 28 -5.42 21.29 39.36
C LEU A 28 -4.16 20.66 38.80
N THR A 29 -2.98 21.09 39.24
CA THR A 29 -1.72 20.56 38.70
C THR A 29 -1.57 19.09 39.04
N LEU A 30 -1.88 18.66 40.27
CA LEU A 30 -1.79 17.27 40.67
C LEU A 30 -2.81 16.42 39.90
N CYS A 31 -4.06 16.89 39.79
CA CYS A 31 -5.10 16.20 39.04
C CYS A 31 -4.76 16.08 37.56
N LEU A 32 -4.34 17.17 36.92
CA LEU A 32 -4.05 17.18 35.49
C LEU A 32 -2.81 16.36 35.15
N THR A 33 -1.74 16.46 35.96
CA THR A 33 -0.50 15.69 35.74
C THR A 33 -0.70 14.21 36.02
N THR A 34 -1.39 13.83 37.09
CA THR A 34 -1.66 12.42 37.39
C THR A 34 -2.62 11.80 36.37
N LEU A 35 -3.66 12.51 35.95
CA LEU A 35 -4.58 12.02 34.92
C LEU A 35 -3.89 11.90 33.56
N LEU A 36 -3.13 12.93 33.11
CA LEU A 36 -2.39 12.85 31.86
C LEU A 36 -1.37 11.71 31.89
N THR A 37 -0.60 11.57 32.97
CA THR A 37 0.43 10.52 33.05
C THR A 37 -0.20 9.14 33.09
N LEU A 38 -1.29 8.94 33.84
CA LEU A 38 -2.00 7.65 33.84
C LEU A 38 -2.61 7.34 32.48
N CYS A 39 -3.24 8.32 31.82
CA CYS A 39 -3.80 8.16 30.48
C CYS A 39 -2.72 7.87 29.43
N LEU A 40 -1.62 8.63 29.43
CA LEU A 40 -0.51 8.41 28.51
C LEU A 40 0.17 7.06 28.76
N ASN A 41 0.38 6.67 30.02
CA ASN A 41 0.95 5.37 30.36
C ASN A 41 0.02 4.21 29.99
N HIS A 42 -1.30 4.35 30.14
CA HIS A 42 -2.26 3.33 29.72
C HIS A 42 -2.36 3.22 28.20
N ILE A 43 -2.34 4.36 27.48
CA ILE A 43 -2.30 4.38 26.01
C ILE A 43 -0.99 3.76 25.52
N MET A 44 0.15 4.12 26.10
CA MET A 44 1.44 3.51 25.79
C MET A 44 1.42 2.01 26.10
N PHE A 45 0.89 1.59 27.25
CA PHE A 45 0.77 0.17 27.60
C PHE A 45 -0.12 -0.58 26.61
N MET A 46 -1.24 -0.01 26.17
CA MET A 46 -2.10 -0.60 25.15
C MET A 46 -1.39 -0.68 23.80
N ILE A 47 -0.61 0.34 23.41
CA ILE A 47 0.20 0.32 22.20
C ILE A 47 1.28 -0.77 22.30
N PHE A 48 2.04 -0.82 23.40
CA PHE A 48 3.06 -1.83 23.63
C PHE A 48 2.49 -3.25 23.74
N TYR A 49 1.34 -3.42 24.39
CA TYR A 49 0.64 -4.71 24.48
C TYR A 49 0.14 -5.17 23.12
N ASN A 50 -0.44 -4.27 22.32
CA ASN A 50 -0.85 -4.60 20.95
C ASN A 50 0.35 -4.91 20.05
N ILE A 51 1.47 -4.19 20.17
CA ILE A 51 2.71 -4.48 19.42
C ILE A 51 3.32 -5.81 19.87
N ALA A 52 3.37 -6.11 21.17
CA ALA A 52 3.97 -7.33 21.71
C ALA A 52 3.14 -8.60 21.46
N ASN A 53 1.82 -8.46 21.25
CA ASN A 53 0.93 -9.57 20.89
C ASN A 53 0.58 -9.59 19.39
N PHE A 54 1.20 -8.73 18.58
CA PHE A 54 1.06 -8.79 17.12
C PHE A 54 1.95 -9.91 16.61
N ASP A 55 1.33 -11.00 16.18
CA ASP A 55 2.02 -12.16 15.61
C ASP A 55 2.63 -11.75 14.27
N PHE A 56 3.95 -11.61 14.24
CA PHE A 56 4.69 -11.14 13.07
C PHE A 56 4.91 -12.29 12.08
N SER A 57 3.88 -12.64 11.32
CA SER A 57 4.08 -13.44 10.10
C SER A 57 4.44 -12.52 8.94
N CYS A 58 5.64 -11.92 8.99
CA CYS A 58 6.21 -11.24 7.84
C CYS A 58 7.01 -12.25 7.03
N GLY A 59 6.41 -12.71 5.93
CA GLY A 59 7.13 -13.43 4.90
C GLY A 59 8.16 -12.50 4.26
N ASN A 60 9.42 -12.78 4.54
CA ASN A 60 10.63 -12.35 3.83
C ASN A 60 11.00 -10.86 3.89
N THR A 61 11.94 -10.53 4.78
CA THR A 61 12.90 -9.43 4.58
C THR A 61 14.28 -9.98 4.25
N VAL A 62 14.94 -9.29 3.32
CA VAL A 62 16.31 -9.52 2.85
C VAL A 62 17.29 -9.47 4.03
N GLY A 63 18.11 -10.51 4.21
CA GLY A 63 19.26 -10.48 5.11
C GLY A 63 19.00 -10.91 6.56
N GLY A 64 18.73 -12.20 6.79
CA GLY A 64 19.22 -12.92 7.96
C GLY A 64 18.71 -12.53 9.36
N LEU A 65 17.57 -11.84 9.49
CA LEU A 65 16.99 -11.47 10.79
C LEU A 65 15.58 -12.07 11.00
N GLN A 66 15.39 -13.33 10.63
CA GLN A 66 14.19 -14.07 11.03
C GLN A 66 14.30 -14.52 12.50
N ASN A 67 13.22 -14.35 13.26
CA ASN A 67 13.03 -14.89 14.62
C ASN A 67 13.96 -14.34 15.71
N MET A 68 14.13 -13.02 15.81
CA MET A 68 14.75 -12.45 17.01
C MET A 68 13.71 -12.08 18.06
N ASN A 69 13.85 -12.67 19.24
CA ASN A 69 13.02 -12.37 20.39
C ASN A 69 13.43 -10.99 20.94
N PHE A 70 12.58 -10.34 21.75
CA PHE A 70 12.95 -9.06 22.41
C PHE A 70 14.28 -9.13 23.18
N HIS A 71 14.65 -10.33 23.64
CA HIS A 71 15.91 -10.63 24.31
C HIS A 71 17.14 -10.58 23.37
N ASP A 72 16.99 -10.94 22.09
CA ASP A 72 18.06 -10.94 21.08
C ASP A 72 18.27 -9.55 20.48
N LEU A 73 17.20 -8.75 20.36
CA LEU A 73 17.26 -7.34 19.96
C LEU A 73 18.07 -6.46 20.94
N LYS A 74 18.06 -6.81 22.24
CA LYS A 74 18.90 -6.13 23.25
C LYS A 74 20.39 -6.45 23.11
N LYS A 75 20.75 -7.59 22.53
CA LYS A 75 22.15 -8.06 22.39
C LYS A 75 22.82 -7.51 21.13
N SER A 76 22.07 -7.12 20.10
CA SER A 76 22.63 -6.63 18.83
C SER A 76 23.23 -5.21 18.89
N GLY A 77 23.13 -4.52 20.03
CA GLY A 77 23.74 -3.20 20.23
C GLY A 77 23.04 -2.03 19.53
N HIS A 78 21.94 -2.28 18.80
CA HIS A 78 21.11 -1.22 18.24
C HIS A 78 20.31 -0.53 19.36
N LYS A 79 20.80 0.64 19.79
CA LYS A 79 20.22 1.45 20.88
C LYS A 79 18.79 1.95 20.64
N TYR A 80 18.20 1.70 19.48
CA TYR A 80 16.92 2.27 19.05
C TYR A 80 16.03 1.22 18.38
N GLY A 81 15.52 0.25 19.15
CA GLY A 81 14.51 -0.72 18.65
C GLY A 81 13.22 -0.06 18.14
N LEU A 82 12.95 1.19 18.52
CA LEU A 82 11.81 1.98 18.04
C LEU A 82 11.99 2.49 16.58
N LEU A 83 13.22 2.60 16.09
CA LEU A 83 13.48 3.12 14.73
C LEU A 83 13.30 2.03 13.67
N ILE A 84 13.58 0.77 14.01
CA ILE A 84 13.39 -0.38 13.10
C ILE A 84 11.90 -0.67 12.84
N LEU A 85 11.02 -0.30 13.79
CA LEU A 85 9.56 -0.42 13.63
C LEU A 85 8.98 0.54 12.58
N PHE A 86 9.65 1.66 12.29
CA PHE A 86 9.21 2.61 11.26
C PHE A 86 9.66 2.19 9.85
N ASP A 87 10.85 1.60 9.71
CA ASP A 87 11.36 1.19 8.41
C ASP A 87 10.59 -0.02 7.82
N CYS A 88 10.03 -0.89 8.67
CA CYS A 88 9.28 -2.05 8.21
C CYS A 88 7.86 -1.71 7.69
N HIS A 89 7.36 -0.50 7.91
CA HIS A 89 6.03 -0.05 7.46
C HIS A 89 6.07 0.76 6.15
N LEU A 90 7.27 0.98 5.59
CA LEU A 90 7.48 1.87 4.44
C LEU A 90 7.76 1.14 3.13
N ALA A 91 8.10 -0.15 3.16
CA ALA A 91 8.27 -0.95 1.95
C ALA A 91 6.95 -1.68 1.63
N PRO A 92 6.44 -1.62 0.39
CA PRO A 92 5.32 -2.45 -0.01
C PRO A 92 5.68 -3.93 0.24
N PRO A 93 4.77 -4.74 0.82
CA PRO A 93 5.06 -6.14 1.14
C PRO A 93 5.44 -6.98 -0.09
N TYR A 94 5.16 -6.49 -1.30
CA TYR A 94 5.43 -7.17 -2.57
C TYR A 94 6.66 -6.64 -3.32
N GLY A 95 7.46 -5.77 -2.69
CA GLY A 95 8.69 -5.23 -3.28
C GLY A 95 8.51 -3.92 -4.06
N ASP A 96 9.62 -3.42 -4.59
CA ASP A 96 9.71 -2.15 -5.32
C ASP A 96 9.83 -2.41 -6.82
N ILE A 97 8.80 -2.03 -7.58
CA ILE A 97 8.72 -2.27 -9.03
C ILE A 97 9.87 -1.62 -9.80
N MET A 98 10.45 -0.53 -9.27
CA MET A 98 11.57 0.16 -9.90
C MET A 98 12.90 -0.58 -9.76
N LYS A 99 12.96 -1.63 -8.93
CA LYS A 99 14.14 -2.49 -8.75
C LYS A 99 14.05 -3.80 -9.52
N VAL A 100 12.92 -4.09 -10.16
CA VAL A 100 12.73 -5.31 -10.94
C VAL A 100 13.39 -5.14 -12.30
N GLU A 101 14.33 -6.02 -12.62
CA GLU A 101 14.95 -6.05 -13.95
C GLU A 101 13.94 -6.52 -15.00
N THR A 102 14.00 -5.93 -16.20
CA THR A 102 13.11 -6.28 -17.30
C THR A 102 13.77 -6.06 -18.65
N SER A 103 13.56 -6.98 -19.58
CA SER A 103 13.88 -6.80 -20.99
C SER A 103 12.81 -6.02 -21.76
N GLY A 104 11.61 -5.83 -21.20
CA GLY A 104 10.44 -5.26 -21.85
C GLY A 104 9.82 -6.18 -22.91
N ALA A 105 9.06 -5.58 -23.84
CA ALA A 105 8.30 -6.29 -24.85
C ALA A 105 9.17 -6.92 -25.94
N SER A 106 8.83 -8.13 -26.36
CA SER A 106 9.35 -8.74 -27.58
C SER A 106 8.87 -7.98 -28.81
N TRP A 107 9.58 -8.20 -29.93
CA TRP A 107 9.15 -7.71 -31.22
C TRP A 107 7.71 -8.12 -31.58
N ARG A 108 7.28 -9.35 -31.25
CA ARG A 108 5.93 -9.84 -31.58
C ARG A 108 4.85 -9.00 -30.91
N THR A 109 5.04 -8.71 -29.61
CA THR A 109 4.10 -7.89 -28.83
C THR A 109 4.06 -6.46 -29.35
N ALA A 110 5.22 -5.84 -29.54
CA ALA A 110 5.29 -4.48 -30.08
C ALA A 110 4.65 -4.36 -31.46
N LYS A 111 4.87 -5.36 -32.33
CA LYS A 111 4.30 -5.39 -33.68
C LYS A 111 2.79 -5.60 -33.69
N ALA A 112 2.25 -6.36 -32.74
CA ALA A 112 0.80 -6.54 -32.60
C ALA A 112 0.09 -5.20 -32.35
N ASP A 113 0.75 -4.27 -31.66
CA ASP A 113 0.27 -2.90 -31.42
C ASP A 113 0.72 -1.89 -32.49
N GLY A 114 1.27 -2.36 -33.61
CA GLY A 114 1.68 -1.53 -34.74
C GLY A 114 3.05 -0.84 -34.58
N GLY A 115 3.79 -1.12 -33.52
CA GLY A 115 5.13 -0.60 -33.28
C GLY A 115 6.20 -1.21 -34.19
N ASN A 116 7.37 -0.56 -34.24
CA ASN A 116 8.59 -1.06 -34.90
C ASN A 116 9.77 -1.21 -33.93
N ASP A 117 9.58 -0.87 -32.66
CA ASP A 117 10.57 -0.98 -31.60
C ASP A 117 10.41 -2.31 -30.85
N GLU A 118 11.39 -2.64 -30.00
CA GLU A 118 11.32 -3.76 -29.06
C GLU A 118 11.97 -3.37 -27.71
N GLY A 119 11.86 -4.28 -26.77
CA GLY A 119 12.34 -4.15 -25.41
C GLY A 119 11.59 -3.12 -24.57
N VAL A 120 12.28 -2.55 -23.58
CA VAL A 120 11.70 -1.59 -22.62
C VAL A 120 11.10 -0.36 -23.31
N LEU A 121 11.71 0.12 -24.40
CA LEU A 121 11.20 1.27 -25.14
C LEU A 121 9.81 0.99 -25.73
N ALA A 122 9.61 -0.18 -26.34
CA ALA A 122 8.32 -0.57 -26.88
C ALA A 122 7.24 -0.65 -25.78
N SER A 123 7.57 -1.25 -24.63
CA SER A 123 6.69 -1.29 -23.46
C SER A 123 6.27 0.10 -22.99
N HIS A 124 7.22 1.03 -22.92
CA HIS A 124 6.96 2.42 -22.53
C HIS A 124 6.05 3.14 -23.52
N ILE A 125 6.28 3.00 -24.84
CA ILE A 125 5.41 3.58 -25.87
C ILE A 125 3.99 3.02 -25.76
N MET A 126 3.85 1.72 -25.53
CA MET A 126 2.54 1.08 -25.34
C MET A 126 1.83 1.57 -24.08
N ALA A 127 2.53 1.69 -22.95
CA ALA A 127 1.98 2.26 -21.72
C ALA A 127 1.56 3.72 -21.90
N GLU A 128 2.37 4.50 -22.62
CA GLU A 128 2.07 5.90 -22.93
C GLU A 128 0.79 6.04 -23.74
N HIS A 129 0.64 5.23 -24.78
CA HIS A 129 -0.57 5.21 -25.61
C HIS A 129 -1.83 4.90 -24.78
N ASP A 130 -1.73 4.00 -23.80
CA ASP A 130 -2.86 3.59 -22.98
C ASP A 130 -3.21 4.59 -21.87
N ARG A 131 -2.32 5.55 -21.56
CA ARG A 131 -2.45 6.46 -20.41
C ARG A 131 -3.78 7.20 -20.38
N ALA A 132 -4.23 7.75 -21.50
CA ALA A 132 -5.47 8.54 -21.55
C ALA A 132 -6.71 7.69 -21.20
N ALA A 133 -6.71 6.42 -21.58
CA ALA A 133 -7.75 5.48 -21.19
C ALA A 133 -7.59 5.04 -19.73
N MET A 134 -6.35 4.81 -19.28
CA MET A 134 -6.02 4.42 -17.90
C MET A 134 -6.44 5.49 -16.87
N ASP A 135 -6.33 6.77 -17.21
CA ASP A 135 -6.68 7.89 -16.31
C ASP A 135 -8.14 7.82 -15.83
N LYS A 136 -9.04 7.23 -16.63
CA LYS A 136 -10.46 6.99 -16.25
C LYS A 136 -10.60 6.12 -15.00
N TYR A 137 -9.67 5.17 -14.83
CA TYR A 137 -9.68 4.18 -13.75
C TYR A 137 -8.69 4.49 -12.64
N LYS A 138 -7.85 5.52 -12.79
CA LYS A 138 -6.76 5.85 -11.86
C LYS A 138 -7.19 5.83 -10.39
N ARG A 139 -8.26 6.56 -10.04
CA ARG A 139 -8.77 6.61 -8.66
C ARG A 139 -9.18 5.23 -8.13
N LEU A 140 -9.77 4.41 -8.98
CA LEU A 140 -10.21 3.07 -8.63
C LEU A 140 -9.01 2.13 -8.44
N ILE A 141 -8.04 2.18 -9.35
CA ILE A 141 -6.79 1.44 -9.27
C ILE A 141 -6.05 1.79 -7.98
N MET A 142 -5.87 3.07 -7.67
CA MET A 142 -5.22 3.52 -6.43
C MET A 142 -5.93 2.98 -5.18
N LYS A 143 -7.27 2.91 -5.20
CA LYS A 143 -8.07 2.38 -4.09
C LYS A 143 -7.86 0.87 -3.91
N VAL A 144 -7.88 0.10 -5.00
CA VAL A 144 -7.69 -1.35 -4.97
C VAL A 144 -6.25 -1.71 -4.61
N ALA A 145 -5.27 -1.03 -5.21
CA ALA A 145 -3.85 -1.16 -4.92
C ALA A 145 -3.57 -1.02 -3.43
N LYS A 146 -4.01 0.10 -2.85
CA LYS A 146 -3.88 0.37 -1.42
C LYS A 146 -4.51 -0.69 -0.52
N ARG A 147 -5.69 -1.21 -0.90
CA ARG A 147 -6.39 -2.24 -0.11
C ARG A 147 -5.69 -3.59 -0.11
N ASN A 148 -4.95 -3.88 -1.17
CA ASN A 148 -4.22 -5.12 -1.32
C ASN A 148 -2.71 -4.92 -1.07
N GLU A 149 -2.29 -3.73 -0.64
CA GLU A 149 -0.88 -3.36 -0.39
C GLU A 149 0.04 -3.59 -1.60
N VAL A 150 -0.52 -3.54 -2.83
CA VAL A 150 0.21 -3.68 -4.11
C VAL A 150 0.50 -2.30 -4.68
N ASP A 151 1.65 -2.14 -5.35
CA ASP A 151 1.95 -0.90 -6.07
C ASP A 151 0.91 -0.66 -7.19
N PRO A 152 0.19 0.48 -7.21
CA PRO A 152 -0.79 0.78 -8.26
C PRO A 152 -0.19 0.74 -9.67
N ALA A 153 1.10 1.01 -9.83
CA ALA A 153 1.80 0.91 -11.11
C ALA A 153 1.75 -0.51 -11.69
N VAL A 154 1.84 -1.54 -10.84
CA VAL A 154 1.76 -2.95 -11.25
C VAL A 154 0.38 -3.27 -11.81
N ILE A 155 -0.69 -2.81 -11.13
CA ILE A 155 -2.06 -2.97 -11.62
C ILE A 155 -2.23 -2.27 -12.97
N CYS A 156 -1.66 -1.07 -13.15
CA CYS A 156 -1.67 -0.38 -14.43
C CYS A 156 -0.91 -1.13 -15.53
N GLY A 157 0.26 -1.70 -15.23
CA GLY A 157 1.02 -2.53 -16.16
C GLY A 157 0.21 -3.72 -16.66
N ILE A 158 -0.45 -4.44 -15.75
CA ILE A 158 -1.34 -5.57 -16.10
C ILE A 158 -2.51 -5.08 -16.96
N ILE A 159 -3.25 -4.05 -16.54
CA ILE A 159 -4.42 -3.56 -17.29
C ILE A 159 -4.03 -3.08 -18.70
N SER A 160 -2.87 -2.43 -18.83
CA SER A 160 -2.33 -1.99 -20.14
C SER A 160 -2.04 -3.19 -21.02
N ARG A 161 -1.35 -4.21 -20.51
CA ARG A 161 -1.04 -5.43 -21.26
C ARG A 161 -2.30 -6.22 -21.65
N GLU A 162 -3.25 -6.35 -20.73
CA GLU A 162 -4.41 -7.23 -20.87
C GLU A 162 -5.49 -6.65 -21.79
N SER A 163 -5.76 -5.35 -21.67
CA SER A 163 -6.95 -4.78 -22.32
C SER A 163 -6.71 -3.45 -22.99
N ARG A 164 -5.47 -2.95 -23.02
CA ARG A 164 -5.15 -1.60 -23.49
C ARG A 164 -6.00 -0.56 -22.73
N ALA A 165 -6.09 -0.74 -21.40
CA ALA A 165 -7.00 0.00 -20.53
C ALA A 165 -8.46 0.02 -21.01
N GLY A 166 -8.95 -1.13 -21.47
CA GLY A 166 -10.31 -1.34 -21.96
C GLY A 166 -10.53 -1.01 -23.43
N THR A 167 -9.56 -0.41 -24.14
CA THR A 167 -9.73 -0.07 -25.56
C THR A 167 -9.66 -1.28 -26.49
N GLY A 168 -9.06 -2.38 -26.03
CA GLY A 168 -9.04 -3.68 -26.72
C GLY A 168 -10.25 -4.57 -26.45
N LEU A 169 -11.24 -4.10 -25.67
CA LEU A 169 -12.41 -4.90 -25.29
C LEU A 169 -13.62 -4.60 -26.18
N ASP A 170 -14.50 -5.59 -26.29
CA ASP A 170 -15.81 -5.38 -26.90
C ASP A 170 -16.75 -4.55 -26.02
N LYS A 171 -17.95 -4.27 -26.53
CA LYS A 171 -18.99 -3.47 -25.82
C LYS A 171 -19.49 -4.10 -24.51
N HIS A 172 -19.16 -5.35 -24.24
CA HIS A 172 -19.51 -6.09 -23.04
C HIS A 172 -18.28 -6.32 -22.12
N GLY A 173 -17.15 -5.68 -22.42
CA GLY A 173 -15.92 -5.82 -21.67
C GLY A 173 -15.22 -7.17 -21.87
N ARG A 174 -15.48 -7.87 -22.98
CA ARG A 174 -14.86 -9.15 -23.30
C ARG A 174 -13.65 -8.94 -24.22
N GLY A 175 -12.62 -9.76 -24.01
CA GLY A 175 -11.49 -9.93 -24.94
C GLY A 175 -11.24 -11.41 -25.23
N ASP A 176 -10.13 -11.72 -25.91
CA ASP A 176 -9.75 -13.08 -26.29
C ASP A 176 -10.85 -13.91 -26.98
N ASN A 177 -11.56 -13.29 -27.93
CA ASN A 177 -12.71 -13.89 -28.61
C ASN A 177 -13.83 -14.33 -27.64
N GLY A 178 -14.05 -13.56 -26.57
CA GLY A 178 -15.10 -13.81 -25.57
C GLY A 178 -14.66 -14.62 -24.36
N LYS A 179 -13.42 -15.13 -24.36
CA LYS A 179 -12.89 -16.04 -23.33
C LYS A 179 -12.52 -15.33 -22.04
N ALA A 180 -12.05 -14.09 -22.13
CA ALA A 180 -11.59 -13.31 -21.00
C ALA A 180 -12.48 -12.09 -20.74
N PHE A 181 -12.54 -11.66 -19.48
CA PHE A 181 -13.45 -10.62 -19.01
C PHE A 181 -12.73 -9.47 -18.29
N GLY A 182 -13.09 -8.24 -18.66
CA GLY A 182 -12.75 -7.01 -17.97
C GLY A 182 -11.33 -6.51 -18.14
N LEU A 183 -11.01 -5.42 -17.44
CA LEU A 183 -9.75 -4.67 -17.57
C LEU A 183 -8.49 -5.52 -17.34
N MET A 184 -8.61 -6.58 -16.53
CA MET A 184 -7.55 -7.52 -16.17
C MET A 184 -7.75 -8.93 -16.78
N GLN A 185 -8.65 -9.05 -17.78
CA GLN A 185 -8.85 -10.26 -18.59
C GLN A 185 -8.90 -11.58 -17.80
N ILE A 186 -9.84 -11.68 -16.85
CA ILE A 186 -10.05 -12.91 -16.09
C ILE A 186 -10.57 -14.00 -17.04
N ASP A 187 -9.87 -15.14 -17.11
CA ASP A 187 -10.24 -16.27 -17.95
C ASP A 187 -11.53 -16.96 -17.44
N THR A 188 -12.57 -16.92 -18.28
CA THR A 188 -13.90 -17.47 -18.00
C THR A 188 -14.14 -18.82 -18.67
N THR A 189 -13.14 -19.38 -19.36
CA THR A 189 -13.28 -20.67 -20.01
C THR A 189 -13.39 -21.80 -18.99
N PRO A 190 -14.22 -22.83 -19.23
CA PRO A 190 -14.42 -23.90 -18.25
C PRO A 190 -13.15 -24.68 -17.94
N ALA A 191 -12.94 -24.96 -16.65
CA ALA A 191 -11.96 -25.93 -16.19
C ALA A 191 -12.31 -27.35 -16.70
N PRO A 192 -11.33 -28.24 -16.92
CA PRO A 192 -9.91 -28.10 -16.61
C PRO A 192 -9.08 -27.45 -17.74
N SER A 193 -9.67 -27.21 -18.90
CA SER A 193 -8.99 -26.63 -20.07
C SER A 193 -8.75 -25.12 -19.99
N GLY A 194 -9.27 -24.47 -18.94
CA GLY A 194 -9.17 -23.03 -18.73
C GLY A 194 -9.35 -22.63 -17.27
N GLY A 195 -9.46 -21.33 -17.02
CA GLY A 195 -9.43 -20.74 -15.67
C GLY A 195 -10.61 -21.08 -14.77
N GLY A 196 -11.78 -21.43 -15.34
CA GLY A 196 -12.98 -21.78 -14.58
C GLY A 196 -13.49 -20.67 -13.66
N HIS A 197 -13.09 -19.42 -13.89
CA HIS A 197 -13.44 -18.30 -13.03
C HIS A 197 -14.80 -17.72 -13.38
N THR A 198 -15.60 -17.42 -12.36
CA THR A 198 -16.83 -16.62 -12.51
C THR A 198 -16.51 -15.15 -12.28
N PRO A 199 -16.70 -14.26 -13.27
CA PRO A 199 -16.49 -12.83 -13.09
C PRO A 199 -17.35 -12.22 -12.00
N LYS A 200 -16.80 -11.22 -11.30
CA LYS A 200 -17.47 -10.45 -10.25
C LYS A 200 -17.55 -8.98 -10.64
N GLY A 201 -18.73 -8.40 -10.51
CA GLY A 201 -18.98 -6.99 -10.82
C GLY A 201 -19.01 -6.69 -12.33
N GLU A 202 -18.98 -5.40 -12.65
CA GLU A 202 -18.86 -4.94 -14.04
C GLU A 202 -17.40 -5.04 -14.50
N TRP A 203 -17.18 -5.15 -15.81
CA TRP A 203 -15.87 -5.37 -16.43
C TRP A 203 -14.78 -4.34 -16.06
N ASN A 204 -15.19 -3.17 -15.54
CA ASN A 204 -14.34 -2.07 -15.11
C ASN A 204 -14.59 -1.63 -13.65
N SER A 205 -15.26 -2.46 -12.84
CA SER A 205 -15.63 -2.12 -11.47
C SER A 205 -14.53 -2.44 -10.45
N GLU A 206 -14.75 -1.99 -9.21
CA GLU A 206 -13.86 -2.28 -8.10
C GLU A 206 -13.77 -3.78 -7.80
N GLU A 207 -14.91 -4.46 -7.82
CA GLU A 207 -15.04 -5.89 -7.57
C GLU A 207 -14.26 -6.69 -8.61
N HIS A 208 -14.30 -6.27 -9.87
CA HIS A 208 -13.51 -6.87 -10.95
C HIS A 208 -12.01 -6.69 -10.73
N LEU A 209 -11.56 -5.47 -10.42
CA LEU A 209 -10.14 -5.21 -10.14
C LEU A 209 -9.64 -5.95 -8.89
N GLN A 210 -10.47 -6.08 -7.85
CA GLN A 210 -10.15 -6.90 -6.69
C GLN A 210 -10.01 -8.38 -7.05
N GLN A 211 -10.92 -8.91 -7.87
CA GLN A 211 -10.85 -10.29 -8.34
C GLN A 211 -9.59 -10.53 -9.18
N GLY A 212 -9.29 -9.63 -10.13
CA GLY A 212 -8.11 -9.72 -10.98
C GLY A 212 -6.81 -9.68 -10.20
N GLY A 213 -6.71 -8.80 -9.19
CA GLY A 213 -5.54 -8.74 -8.29
C GLY A 213 -5.27 -10.04 -7.54
N ILE A 214 -6.32 -10.68 -7.01
CA ILE A 214 -6.20 -11.98 -6.32
C ILE A 214 -5.85 -13.10 -7.31
N ALA A 215 -6.44 -13.10 -8.51
CA ALA A 215 -6.17 -14.11 -9.54
C ALA A 215 -4.72 -14.05 -10.03
N ALA A 216 -4.16 -12.85 -10.20
CA ALA A 216 -2.76 -12.65 -10.55
C ALA A 216 -1.82 -13.18 -9.46
N TYR A 217 -2.18 -13.06 -8.18
CA TYR A 217 -1.40 -13.55 -7.05
C TYR A 217 -1.40 -15.10 -6.94
N ASN A 218 -2.56 -15.72 -7.11
CA ASN A 218 -2.72 -17.17 -6.89
C ASN A 218 -2.07 -18.07 -7.95
N LYS A 219 -1.61 -17.52 -9.08
CA LYS A 219 -0.92 -18.30 -10.14
C LYS A 219 0.61 -18.33 -9.97
N GLY A 220 1.15 -17.75 -8.89
CA GLY A 220 2.58 -17.56 -8.64
C GLY A 220 3.35 -18.80 -8.18
N ASP A 221 3.14 -19.98 -8.79
CA ASP A 221 4.07 -21.10 -8.63
C ASP A 221 5.23 -20.97 -9.64
N GLU A 222 6.43 -21.20 -9.12
CA GLU A 222 7.77 -20.98 -9.69
C GLU A 222 8.00 -21.80 -10.98
N VAL A 223 7.49 -21.30 -12.10
CA VAL A 223 7.85 -21.72 -13.46
C VAL A 223 8.21 -20.45 -14.20
N GLU A 224 9.21 -20.50 -15.09
CA GLU A 224 9.57 -19.38 -15.98
C GLU A 224 8.34 -18.91 -16.75
N VAL A 225 7.63 -17.93 -16.17
CA VAL A 225 6.23 -17.58 -16.45
C VAL A 225 6.07 -17.18 -17.92
N ASP A 226 7.14 -16.65 -18.50
CA ASP A 226 7.13 -16.13 -19.85
C ASP A 226 7.20 -17.23 -20.93
N THR A 227 7.81 -18.41 -20.68
CA THR A 227 8.05 -19.45 -21.72
C THR A 227 6.80 -19.95 -22.44
N HIS A 228 5.63 -19.84 -21.82
CA HIS A 228 4.34 -20.29 -22.36
C HIS A 228 3.39 -19.12 -22.69
N THR A 229 3.86 -17.88 -22.62
CA THR A 229 3.06 -16.67 -22.89
C THR A 229 3.19 -16.23 -24.35
N THR A 230 2.16 -15.56 -24.88
CA THR A 230 2.22 -14.91 -26.19
C THR A 230 3.39 -13.93 -26.22
N GLY A 231 4.35 -14.13 -27.13
CA GLY A 231 5.54 -13.28 -27.24
C GLY A 231 6.69 -13.65 -26.30
N VAL A 232 6.45 -14.54 -25.33
CA VAL A 232 7.43 -15.00 -24.33
C VAL A 232 8.02 -13.81 -23.53
N ASP A 233 7.17 -12.83 -23.23
CA ASP A 233 7.59 -11.53 -22.69
C ASP A 233 6.59 -10.93 -21.69
N TYR A 234 5.61 -11.70 -21.22
CA TYR A 234 4.49 -11.14 -20.47
C TYR A 234 4.94 -10.39 -19.22
N SER A 235 5.74 -11.05 -18.37
CA SER A 235 6.19 -10.49 -17.10
C SER A 235 7.14 -9.32 -17.35
N ASN A 236 8.06 -9.48 -18.30
CA ASN A 236 8.99 -8.41 -18.69
C ASN A 236 8.25 -7.16 -19.20
N ASP A 237 7.34 -7.31 -20.14
CA ASP A 237 6.55 -6.19 -20.68
C ASP A 237 5.67 -5.54 -19.61
N VAL A 238 4.99 -6.33 -18.78
CA VAL A 238 4.16 -5.80 -17.67
C VAL A 238 5.01 -4.98 -16.70
N VAL A 239 6.19 -5.46 -16.31
CA VAL A 239 7.11 -4.73 -15.43
C VAL A 239 7.55 -3.42 -16.08
N ALA A 240 7.96 -3.43 -17.35
CA ALA A 240 8.38 -2.21 -18.04
C ALA A 240 7.24 -1.18 -18.17
N ARG A 241 6.02 -1.64 -18.49
CA ARG A 241 4.83 -0.77 -18.50
C ARG A 241 4.54 -0.21 -17.11
N ALA A 242 4.65 -1.03 -16.05
CA ALA A 242 4.44 -0.60 -14.68
C ALA A 242 5.46 0.47 -14.27
N GLN A 243 6.75 0.27 -14.55
CA GLN A 243 7.80 1.27 -14.30
C GLN A 243 7.51 2.59 -15.01
N TRP A 244 6.99 2.55 -16.24
CA TRP A 244 6.51 3.74 -16.93
C TRP A 244 5.38 4.42 -16.15
N PHE A 245 4.31 3.70 -15.79
CA PHE A 245 3.18 4.26 -15.03
C PHE A 245 3.60 4.84 -13.67
N TYR A 246 4.52 4.17 -12.96
CA TYR A 246 5.09 4.64 -11.70
C TYR A 246 5.70 6.05 -11.86
N ASN A 247 6.52 6.22 -12.90
CA ASN A 247 7.15 7.50 -13.24
C ASN A 247 6.13 8.58 -13.66
N HIS A 248 4.95 8.18 -14.13
CA HIS A 248 3.87 9.06 -14.56
C HIS A 248 2.76 9.26 -13.51
N GLY A 249 3.08 9.03 -12.24
CA GLY A 249 2.22 9.40 -11.12
C GLY A 249 1.12 8.39 -10.80
N TYR A 250 1.30 7.13 -11.19
CA TYR A 250 0.53 5.98 -10.71
C TYR A 250 1.32 5.25 -9.63
N ARG A 251 1.66 5.98 -8.58
CA ARG A 251 2.38 5.47 -7.40
C ARG A 251 1.70 6.00 -6.15
N GLU A 252 1.86 5.30 -5.03
CA GLU A 252 1.44 5.87 -3.76
C GLU A 252 2.18 7.18 -3.51
N THR A 253 1.45 8.24 -3.17
CA THR A 253 2.07 9.47 -2.70
C THR A 253 2.38 9.25 -1.23
N SER A 254 3.66 9.29 -0.88
CA SER A 254 4.13 9.26 0.50
C SER A 254 3.31 10.30 1.29
N LYS A 255 2.58 9.82 2.30
CA LYS A 255 1.83 10.68 3.21
C LYS A 255 2.74 11.36 4.21
#